data_AF-A0A9X6WTM0-F1
#
_entry.id   AF-A0A9X6WTM0-F1
#
_cell.length_a   1.000
_cell.length_b   1.000
_cell.length_c   1.000
_cell.angle_alpha   90.00
_cell.angle_beta   90.00
_cell.angle_gamma   90.00
#
_symmetry.space_group_name_H-M   'P 1'
#
loop_
_entity.id
_entity.type
_entity.pdbx_description
1 polymer ?
#
loop_
_entity_poly.entity_id
_entity_poly.type
_entity_poly.pdbx_seq_one_letter_code
_entity_poly.pdbx_strand_id
1 'polypeptide(L)' 'MPSKPFKPCKSLGCNELTRDKYCAKHIEKEKETVRYYDKHIRNKSSRSFYNSKQWREMRELMYR' A
#
# COMPACT_ATOMS: atom_id res chain seq x y z
N MET A 1 11.99 -25.44 -6.14
CA MET A 1 11.70 -24.43 -7.20
C MET A 1 12.74 -23.32 -7.12
N PRO A 2 13.26 -22.81 -8.24
CA PRO A 2 14.22 -21.71 -8.20
C PRO A 2 13.57 -20.44 -7.64
N SER A 3 14.29 -19.73 -6.78
CA SER A 3 13.84 -18.44 -6.26
C SER A 3 13.73 -17.43 -7.39
N LYS A 4 12.70 -16.58 -7.36
CA LYS A 4 12.56 -15.48 -8.33
C LYS A 4 13.86 -14.68 -8.42
N PRO A 5 14.32 -14.35 -9.64
CA PRO A 5 15.52 -13.53 -9.83
C PRO A 5 15.29 -12.13 -9.25
N PHE A 6 16.39 -11.48 -8.88
CA PHE A 6 16.34 -10.08 -8.48
C PHE A 6 15.94 -9.22 -9.69
N LYS A 7 15.15 -8.17 -9.42
CA LYS A 7 14.67 -7.21 -10.40
C LYS A 7 15.17 -5.80 -10.04
N PRO A 8 15.33 -4.89 -11.01
CA PRO A 8 15.73 -3.52 -10.72
C PRO A 8 14.69 -2.79 -9.86
N CYS A 9 15.17 -1.90 -9.02
CA CYS A 9 14.35 -0.99 -8.23
C CYS A 9 13.47 -0.12 -9.14
N LYS A 10 12.19 0.09 -8.76
CA LYS A 10 11.26 0.92 -9.52
C LYS A 10 11.49 2.44 -9.37
N SER A 11 12.43 2.87 -8.53
CA SER A 11 12.75 4.29 -8.37
C SER A 11 13.47 4.82 -9.61
N LEU A 12 13.10 6.02 -10.07
CA LEU A 12 13.70 6.64 -11.25
C LEU A 12 15.21 6.83 -11.04
N GLY A 13 16.01 6.30 -11.98
CA GLY A 13 17.47 6.38 -11.92
C GLY A 13 18.15 5.42 -10.93
N CYS A 14 17.43 4.47 -10.33
CA CYS A 14 18.01 3.50 -9.42
C CYS A 14 18.27 2.15 -10.09
N ASN A 15 19.54 1.74 -10.14
CA ASN A 15 19.96 0.46 -10.74
C ASN A 15 20.14 -0.67 -9.71
N GLU A 16 19.73 -0.46 -8.45
CA GLU A 16 19.86 -1.48 -7.41
C GLU A 16 18.92 -2.65 -7.65
N LEU A 17 19.45 -3.86 -7.53
CA LEU A 17 18.70 -5.10 -7.63
C LEU A 17 17.99 -5.42 -6.30
N THR A 18 16.69 -5.68 -6.37
CA THR A 18 15.83 -5.97 -5.22
C THR A 18 14.93 -7.18 -5.52
N ARG A 19 14.46 -7.87 -4.48
CA ARG A 19 13.39 -8.87 -4.62
C ARG A 19 12.01 -8.20 -4.64
N ASP A 20 11.92 -7.03 -4.01
CA ASP A 20 10.68 -6.27 -3.82
C ASP A 20 10.51 -5.17 -4.88
N LYS A 21 9.52 -4.30 -4.70
CA LYS A 21 9.22 -3.19 -5.62
C LYS A 21 10.32 -2.11 -5.62
N TYR A 22 10.93 -1.88 -4.46
CA TYR A 22 11.97 -0.87 -4.25
C TYR A 22 13.15 -1.50 -3.49
N CYS A 23 14.33 -0.90 -3.59
CA CYS A 23 15.48 -1.25 -2.76
C CYS A 23 15.36 -0.64 -1.35
N ALA A 24 16.19 -1.09 -0.41
CA ALA A 24 16.18 -0.62 0.98
C ALA A 24 16.23 0.93 1.10
N LYS A 25 16.97 1.59 0.21
CA LYS A 25 17.07 3.07 0.18
C LYS A 25 15.76 3.77 -0.20
N HIS A 26 14.93 3.14 -1.02
CA HIS A 26 13.71 3.75 -1.57
C HIS A 26 12.41 3.25 -0.92
N ILE A 27 12.48 2.18 -0.12
CA ILE A 27 11.33 1.67 0.64
C ILE A 27 10.82 2.74 1.63
N GLU A 28 11.70 3.42 2.36
CA GLU A 28 11.27 4.44 3.33
C GLU A 28 10.58 5.63 2.65
N LYS A 29 11.14 6.11 1.53
CA LYS A 29 10.51 7.17 0.73
C LYS A 29 9.11 6.78 0.26
N GLU A 30 8.90 5.54 -0.18
CA GLU A 30 7.57 5.09 -0.56
C GLU A 30 6.61 5.09 0.66
N LYS A 31 7.04 4.54 1.79
CA LYS A 31 6.24 4.56 3.02
C LYS A 31 5.82 5.97 3.43
N GLU A 32 6.73 6.93 3.34
CA GLU A 32 6.41 8.34 3.60
C GLU A 32 5.36 8.90 2.64
N THR A 33 5.49 8.64 1.33
CA THR A 33 4.51 9.09 0.34
C THR A 33 3.11 8.50 0.58
N VAL A 34 3.04 7.21 0.95
CA VAL A 34 1.78 6.53 1.29
C VAL A 34 1.18 7.14 2.54
N ARG A 35 1.97 7.35 3.60
CA ARG A 35 1.52 7.99 4.84
C ARG A 35 0.99 9.41 4.59
N TYR A 36 1.68 10.19 3.77
CA TYR A 36 1.26 11.54 3.41
C TYR A 36 -0.07 11.51 2.65
N TYR A 37 -0.19 10.65 1.63
CA TYR A 37 -1.42 10.48 0.87
C TYR A 37 -2.60 10.09 1.77
N ASP A 38 -2.43 9.08 2.62
CA ASP A 38 -3.46 8.62 3.54
C ASP A 38 -3.90 9.68 4.56
N LYS A 39 -2.97 10.55 4.98
CA LYS A 39 -3.23 11.60 5.97
C LYS A 39 -3.90 12.85 5.38
N HIS A 40 -3.43 13.28 4.21
CA HIS A 40 -3.75 14.59 3.65
C HIS A 40 -4.65 14.54 2.41
N ILE A 41 -4.52 13.52 1.57
CA ILE A 41 -5.19 13.47 0.26
C ILE A 41 -6.39 12.52 0.30
N ARG A 42 -6.27 11.39 1.01
CA ARG A 42 -7.30 10.35 1.02
C ARG A 42 -8.59 10.86 1.65
N ASN A 43 -9.69 10.61 0.96
CA ASN A 43 -11.01 11.02 1.43
C ASN A 43 -11.33 10.38 2.79
N LYS A 44 -11.39 11.22 3.83
CA LYS A 44 -11.64 10.81 5.21
C LYS A 44 -13.07 10.32 5.40
N SER A 45 -14.05 10.84 4.64
CA SER A 45 -15.45 10.42 4.76
C SER A 45 -15.64 8.97 4.31
N SER A 46 -15.04 8.59 3.18
CA SER A 46 -15.06 7.20 2.69
C SER A 46 -14.41 6.24 3.69
N ARG A 47 -13.26 6.62 4.28
CA ARG A 47 -12.60 5.81 5.30
C ARG A 47 -13.48 5.63 6.55
N SER A 48 -14.13 6.70 7.01
CA SER A 48 -15.05 6.62 8.15
C SER A 48 -16.23 5.71 7.86
N PHE A 49 -16.86 5.86 6.69
CA PHE A 49 -18.00 5.05 6.26
C PHE A 49 -17.68 3.56 6.25
N TYR A 50 -16.59 3.13 5.61
CA TYR A 50 -16.25 1.70 5.54
C TYR A 50 -15.74 1.11 6.87
N ASN A 51 -15.36 1.95 7.83
CA ASN A 51 -15.03 1.51 9.19
C ASN A 51 -16.22 1.61 10.15
N SER A 52 -17.35 2.15 9.70
CA SER A 52 -18.54 2.31 10.52
C SER A 52 -19.17 0.97 10.92
N LYS A 53 -19.87 0.98 12.04
CA LYS A 53 -20.61 -0.19 12.52
C LYS A 53 -21.67 -0.63 11.51
N GLN A 54 -22.38 0.35 10.92
CA GLN A 54 -23.43 0.14 9.93
C GLN A 54 -22.92 -0.65 8.72
N TRP A 55 -21.74 -0.29 8.18
CA TRP A 55 -21.16 -1.01 7.05
C TRP A 55 -20.74 -2.44 7.42
N ARG A 56 -20.20 -2.64 8.62
CA ARG A 56 -19.79 -3.98 9.10
C ARG A 56 -21.00 -4.91 9.25
N GLU A 57 -22.07 -4.42 9.88
CA GLU A 57 -23.31 -5.17 10.08
C GLU A 57 -23.99 -5.50 8.74
N MET A 58 -24.09 -4.51 7.85
CA MET A 58 -24.65 -4.73 6.51
C MET A 58 -23.84 -5.74 5.68
N ARG A 59 -22.51 -5.68 5.77
CA ARG A 59 -21.62 -6.66 5.12
C ARG A 59 -21.82 -8.07 5.68
N GLU A 60 -21.89 -8.21 7.01
CA GLU A 60 -22.12 -9.53 7.64
C GLU A 60 -23.46 -10.13 7.21
N LEU A 61 -24.51 -9.31 7.07
CA LEU A 61 -25.81 -9.75 6.58
C LEU A 61 -25.78 -10.18 5.09
N MET A 62 -25.02 -9.48 4.24
CA MET A 62 -24.97 -9.79 2.80
C MET A 62 -24.13 -11.03 2.46
N TYR A 63 -23.09 -11.34 3.24
CA TYR A 63 -22.16 -12.45 2.95
C TYR A 63 -22.39 -13.66 3.86
N ARG A 64 -23.55 -13.73 4.53
CA ARG A 64 -23.96 -14.86 5.36
C ARG A 64 -24.59 -15.98 4.53
#